data_AF-A0A7C5L1S3-F1
#
_entry.id   AF-A0A7C5L1S3-F1
#
_cell.length_a   1.000
_cell.length_b   1.000
_cell.length_c   1.000
_cell.angle_alpha   90.00
_cell.angle_beta   90.00
_cell.angle_gamma   90.00
#
_symmetry.space_group_name_H-M   'P 1'
#
loop_
_entity.id
_entity.type
_entity.pdbx_description
1 polymer ?
#
loop_
_entity_poly.entity_id
_entity_poly.type
_entity_poly.pdbx_seq_one_letter_code
_entity_poly.pdbx_strand_id
1 'polypeptide(L)'
;PVDVDNHADRACASALEMVAILNRLNPEFRREFGITLDVGIGINTGEAVVGNMGSRQRFDYTAIGDTVNLASRLEGLNKVYRTRIIVSENTKRSLRGAFLLRTLDMVIVKGRSEPVRIYELLEDTPRNRALAEEFEKALSEYMAGRFESALILFEALSLRYGDETSGVFVKRCREMMENPPSDWKGIYTAREK
;
A
#
# COMPACT_ATOMS: atom_id res chain seq x y z
N PRO A 1 -10.22 -16.82 -19.05
CA PRO A 1 -8.88 -16.34 -18.65
C PRO A 1 -7.84 -16.97 -19.57
N VAL A 2 -6.85 -16.18 -20.01
CA VAL A 2 -5.66 -16.70 -20.68
C VAL A 2 -4.51 -16.65 -19.71
N ASP A 3 -3.59 -17.60 -19.80
CA ASP A 3 -2.40 -17.59 -18.96
C ASP A 3 -1.52 -16.40 -19.33
N VAL A 4 -1.10 -15.66 -18.31
CA VAL A 4 -0.21 -14.50 -18.44
C VAL A 4 1.01 -14.75 -17.58
N ASP A 5 2.12 -15.06 -18.24
CA ASP A 5 3.41 -15.19 -17.57
C ASP A 5 3.80 -13.90 -16.86
N ASN A 6 4.32 -14.06 -15.64
CA ASN A 6 4.78 -12.97 -14.77
C ASN A 6 3.70 -11.88 -14.59
N HIS A 7 2.43 -12.28 -14.44
CA HIS A 7 1.32 -11.34 -14.28
C HIS A 7 1.52 -10.39 -13.08
N ALA A 8 2.22 -10.81 -12.02
CA ALA A 8 2.55 -9.96 -10.87
C ALA A 8 3.49 -8.80 -11.26
N ASP A 9 4.55 -9.10 -12.03
CA ASP A 9 5.49 -8.10 -12.55
C ASP A 9 4.77 -7.12 -13.48
N ARG A 10 3.92 -7.65 -14.38
CA ARG A 10 3.14 -6.83 -15.31
C ARG A 10 2.19 -5.89 -14.56
N ALA A 11 1.50 -6.39 -13.53
CA ALA A 11 0.61 -5.57 -12.71
C ALA A 11 1.37 -4.44 -12.00
N CYS A 12 2.55 -4.73 -11.43
CA CYS A 12 3.38 -3.74 -10.75
C CYS A 12 3.94 -2.69 -11.73
N ALA A 13 4.42 -3.12 -12.90
CA ALA A 13 4.90 -2.23 -13.94
C ALA A 13 3.78 -1.30 -14.46
N SER A 14 2.59 -1.85 -14.73
CA SER A 14 1.43 -1.07 -15.14
C SER A 14 1.01 -0.05 -14.07
N ALA A 15 1.04 -0.42 -12.79
CA ALA A 15 0.70 0.51 -11.72
C ALA A 15 1.67 1.70 -11.64
N LEU A 16 2.99 1.44 -11.77
CA LEU A 16 4.00 2.50 -11.84
C LEU A 16 3.78 3.41 -13.06
N GLU A 17 3.49 2.83 -14.22
CA GLU A 17 3.21 3.57 -15.45
C GLU A 17 1.96 4.45 -15.32
N MET A 18 0.88 3.93 -14.72
CA MET A 18 -0.34 4.69 -14.46
C MET A 18 -0.07 5.93 -13.60
N VAL A 19 0.72 5.79 -12.53
CA VAL A 19 1.11 6.92 -11.67
C VAL A 19 2.00 7.92 -12.43
N ALA A 20 2.97 7.44 -13.22
CA ALA A 20 3.83 8.30 -14.01
C ALA A 20 3.05 9.12 -15.05
N ILE A 21 2.11 8.48 -15.76
CA ILE A 21 1.22 9.15 -16.72
C ILE A 21 0.35 10.19 -16.02
N LEU A 22 -0.23 9.86 -14.87
CA LEU A 22 -1.07 10.78 -14.11
C LEU A 22 -0.29 12.03 -13.69
N ASN A 23 0.94 11.86 -13.20
CA ASN A 23 1.84 12.97 -12.85
C ASN A 23 2.16 13.85 -14.05
N ARG A 24 2.30 13.27 -15.25
CA ARG A 24 2.53 14.01 -16.49
C ARG A 24 1.31 14.80 -16.95
N LEU A 25 0.10 14.25 -16.79
CA LEU A 25 -1.15 14.87 -17.24
C LEU A 25 -1.72 15.91 -16.25
N ASN A 26 -1.44 15.76 -14.96
CA ASN A 26 -1.98 16.63 -13.91
C ASN A 26 -1.71 18.13 -14.09
N PRO A 27 -0.54 18.60 -14.58
CA PRO A 27 -0.33 20.00 -14.89
C PRO A 27 -1.31 20.54 -15.95
N GLU A 28 -1.64 19.72 -16.95
CA GLU A 28 -2.60 20.09 -18.00
C GLU A 28 -4.02 20.13 -17.43
N PHE A 29 -4.43 19.10 -16.69
CA PHE A 29 -5.75 19.08 -16.04
C PHE A 29 -5.94 20.22 -15.04
N ARG A 30 -4.89 20.60 -14.31
CA ARG A 30 -4.95 21.75 -13.39
C ARG A 30 -5.16 23.06 -14.14
N ARG A 31 -4.49 23.23 -15.28
CA ARG A 31 -4.60 24.45 -16.11
C ARG A 31 -5.95 24.55 -16.82
N GLU A 32 -6.46 23.44 -17.36
CA GLU A 32 -7.67 23.43 -18.18
C GLU A 32 -8.95 23.32 -17.34
N PHE A 33 -8.93 22.52 -16.27
CA PHE A 33 -10.13 22.20 -15.49
C PHE A 33 -10.03 22.60 -14.01
N GLY A 34 -8.88 23.11 -13.54
CA GLY A 34 -8.69 23.49 -12.13
C GLY A 34 -8.61 22.31 -11.15
N ILE A 35 -8.47 21.07 -11.64
CA ILE A 35 -8.43 19.86 -10.82
C ILE A 35 -7.05 19.20 -10.83
N THR A 36 -6.74 18.44 -9.80
CA THR A 36 -5.61 17.50 -9.78
C THR A 36 -6.17 16.12 -9.49
N LEU A 37 -5.92 15.17 -10.38
CA LEU A 37 -6.35 13.79 -10.23
C LEU A 37 -5.33 13.03 -9.38
N ASP A 38 -5.82 12.07 -8.60
CA ASP A 38 -4.99 11.13 -7.85
C ASP A 38 -5.60 9.74 -7.93
N VAL A 39 -4.80 8.71 -7.67
CA VAL A 39 -5.23 7.30 -7.81
C VAL A 39 -4.64 6.44 -6.70
N GLY A 40 -5.49 5.59 -6.12
CA GLY A 40 -5.08 4.46 -5.29
C GLY A 40 -5.10 3.17 -6.11
N ILE A 41 -4.07 2.36 -5.96
CA ILE A 41 -3.93 1.06 -6.63
C ILE A 41 -3.60 0.01 -5.58
N GLY A 42 -4.39 -1.06 -5.53
CA GLY A 42 -4.17 -2.22 -4.68
C GLY A 42 -3.91 -3.47 -5.51
N ILE A 43 -2.77 -4.15 -5.29
CA ILE A 43 -2.37 -5.33 -6.07
C ILE A 43 -2.24 -6.54 -5.16
N ASN A 44 -3.03 -7.57 -5.45
CA ASN A 44 -2.95 -8.86 -4.76
C ASN A 44 -2.89 -10.01 -5.76
N THR A 45 -2.10 -11.03 -5.42
CA THR A 45 -1.99 -12.29 -6.16
C THR A 45 -2.61 -13.44 -5.35
N GLY A 46 -3.38 -14.30 -6.01
CA GLY A 46 -4.00 -15.47 -5.40
C GLY A 46 -5.08 -16.07 -6.29
N GLU A 47 -5.70 -17.13 -5.80
CA GLU A 47 -6.78 -17.82 -6.52
C GLU A 47 -8.08 -17.01 -6.50
N ALA A 48 -8.81 -17.05 -7.62
CA ALA A 48 -10.12 -16.42 -7.76
C ALA A 48 -10.99 -17.24 -8.72
N VAL A 49 -12.31 -17.16 -8.56
CA VAL A 49 -13.27 -17.75 -9.50
C VAL A 49 -13.54 -16.72 -10.58
N VAL A 50 -13.24 -17.07 -11.83
CA VAL A 50 -13.40 -16.17 -12.99
C VAL A 50 -14.41 -16.77 -13.97
N GLY A 51 -15.41 -15.98 -14.37
CA GLY A 51 -16.41 -16.42 -15.34
C GLY A 51 -17.53 -15.43 -15.56
N ASN A 52 -18.53 -15.85 -16.32
CA ASN A 52 -19.76 -15.10 -16.51
C ASN A 52 -20.59 -15.17 -15.22
N MET A 53 -20.79 -14.04 -14.57
CA MET A 53 -21.56 -13.93 -13.33
C MET A 53 -22.80 -13.06 -13.57
N GLY A 54 -23.96 -13.51 -13.11
CA GLY A 54 -25.22 -12.78 -13.25
C GLY A 54 -26.40 -13.66 -13.71
N SER A 55 -27.49 -12.99 -14.05
CA SER A 55 -28.70 -13.65 -14.57
C SER A 55 -28.60 -13.90 -16.07
N ARG A 56 -29.51 -14.71 -16.64
CA ARG A 56 -29.58 -14.93 -18.10
C ARG A 56 -29.74 -13.64 -18.92
N GLN A 57 -30.27 -12.57 -18.33
CA GLN A 57 -30.52 -11.29 -19.02
C GLN A 57 -29.41 -10.24 -18.82
N ARG A 58 -28.57 -10.40 -17.80
CA ARG A 58 -27.40 -9.55 -17.54
C ARG A 58 -26.32 -10.39 -16.88
N PHE A 59 -25.22 -10.60 -17.59
CA PHE A 59 -24.02 -11.26 -17.09
C PHE A 59 -22.79 -10.41 -17.40
N ASP A 60 -21.90 -10.31 -16.43
CA ASP A 60 -20.59 -9.69 -16.57
C ASP A 60 -19.51 -10.78 -16.49
N TYR A 61 -18.50 -10.68 -17.34
CA TYR A 61 -17.30 -11.50 -17.19
C TYR A 61 -16.44 -10.90 -16.09
N THR A 62 -16.39 -11.55 -14.92
CA THR A 62 -15.74 -10.97 -13.73
C THR A 62 -15.02 -12.04 -12.91
N ALA A 63 -14.20 -11.57 -11.98
CA ALA A 63 -13.50 -12.38 -10.99
C ALA A 63 -14.10 -12.12 -9.60
N ILE A 64 -14.37 -13.19 -8.84
CA ILE A 64 -14.87 -13.10 -7.47
C ILE A 64 -14.03 -14.01 -6.58
N GLY A 65 -13.78 -13.56 -5.35
CA GLY A 65 -13.07 -14.33 -4.34
C GLY A 65 -12.40 -13.42 -3.33
N ASP A 66 -11.92 -14.01 -2.25
CA ASP A 66 -11.26 -13.25 -1.20
C ASP A 66 -9.97 -12.58 -1.69
N THR A 67 -9.30 -13.15 -2.70
CA THR A 67 -8.16 -12.54 -3.40
C THR A 67 -8.53 -11.19 -4.02
N VAL A 68 -9.68 -11.10 -4.69
CA VAL A 68 -10.18 -9.87 -5.34
C VAL A 68 -10.57 -8.85 -4.28
N ASN A 69 -11.24 -9.29 -3.21
CA ASN A 69 -11.62 -8.42 -2.10
C ASN A 69 -10.40 -7.85 -1.38
N LEU A 70 -9.33 -8.64 -1.18
CA LEU A 70 -8.08 -8.15 -0.61
C LEU A 70 -7.48 -7.04 -1.48
N ALA A 71 -7.41 -7.21 -2.81
CA ALA A 71 -6.90 -6.17 -3.71
C ALA A 71 -7.67 -4.84 -3.55
N SER A 72 -9.01 -4.89 -3.51
CA SER A 72 -9.86 -3.71 -3.28
C SER A 72 -9.63 -3.06 -1.92
N ARG A 73 -9.41 -3.86 -0.86
CA ARG A 73 -9.09 -3.31 0.47
C ARG A 73 -7.73 -2.63 0.51
N LEU A 74 -6.73 -3.20 -0.18
CA LEU A 74 -5.41 -2.58 -0.32
C LEU A 74 -5.50 -1.25 -1.07
N GLU A 75 -6.35 -1.15 -2.09
CA GLU A 75 -6.62 0.12 -2.78
C GLU A 75 -7.10 1.18 -1.78
N GLY A 76 -8.14 0.89 -1.00
CA GLY A 76 -8.66 1.82 0.01
C GLY A 76 -7.65 2.19 1.12
N LEU A 77 -6.70 1.31 1.43
CA LEU A 77 -5.63 1.59 2.41
C LEU A 77 -4.64 2.66 1.94
N ASN A 78 -4.53 2.92 0.63
CA ASN A 78 -3.68 4.00 0.12
C ASN A 78 -4.02 5.35 0.76
N LYS A 79 -5.32 5.64 0.94
CA LYS A 79 -5.78 6.87 1.60
C LYS A 79 -5.32 6.97 3.05
N VAL A 80 -5.25 5.84 3.76
CA VAL A 80 -4.83 5.76 5.17
C VAL A 80 -3.32 5.98 5.29
N TYR A 81 -2.54 5.31 4.44
CA TYR A 81 -1.07 5.37 4.47
C TYR A 81 -0.47 6.51 3.64
N ARG A 82 -1.30 7.28 2.94
CA ARG A 82 -0.87 8.36 2.02
C ARG A 82 0.07 7.87 0.94
N THR A 83 -0.23 6.70 0.40
CA THR A 83 0.51 6.05 -0.70
C THR A 83 -0.35 6.05 -1.97
N ARG A 84 0.21 5.62 -3.11
CA ARG A 84 -0.56 5.40 -4.35
C ARG A 84 -0.67 3.94 -4.75
N ILE A 85 0.33 3.12 -4.43
CA ILE A 85 0.36 1.72 -4.83
C ILE A 85 0.70 0.86 -3.62
N ILE A 86 -0.23 0.00 -3.20
CA ILE A 86 -0.01 -1.00 -2.16
C ILE A 86 -0.06 -2.40 -2.79
N VAL A 87 0.94 -3.21 -2.47
CA VAL A 87 1.03 -4.61 -2.89
C VAL A 87 0.96 -5.53 -1.67
N SER A 88 0.28 -6.68 -1.83
CA SER A 88 0.26 -7.72 -0.80
C SER A 88 1.57 -8.50 -0.74
N GLU A 89 1.78 -9.22 0.36
CA GLU A 89 2.86 -10.18 0.47
C GLU A 89 2.83 -11.27 -0.62
N ASN A 90 1.65 -11.73 -1.03
CA ASN A 90 1.53 -12.73 -2.10
C ASN A 90 2.04 -12.19 -3.43
N THR A 91 1.70 -10.93 -3.76
CA THR A 91 2.22 -10.27 -4.97
C THR A 91 3.73 -10.17 -4.88
N LYS A 92 4.29 -9.65 -3.76
CA LYS A 92 5.74 -9.56 -3.55
C LYS A 92 6.45 -10.91 -3.75
N ARG A 93 5.91 -12.00 -3.21
CA ARG A 93 6.49 -13.35 -3.36
C ARG A 93 6.43 -13.87 -4.80
N SER A 94 5.49 -13.37 -5.59
CA SER A 94 5.29 -13.76 -6.99
C SER A 94 6.11 -12.92 -7.97
N LEU A 95 6.77 -11.85 -7.51
CA LEU A 95 7.60 -11.00 -8.35
C LEU A 95 8.87 -11.73 -8.77
N ARG A 96 9.26 -11.54 -10.04
CA ARG A 96 10.53 -12.05 -10.58
C ARG A 96 11.47 -10.92 -10.99
N GLY A 97 10.93 -9.78 -11.39
CA GLY A 97 11.67 -8.57 -11.68
C GLY A 97 12.16 -7.82 -10.44
N ALA A 98 13.04 -6.84 -10.66
CA ALA A 98 13.50 -5.91 -9.64
C ALA A 98 12.49 -4.77 -9.48
N PHE A 99 11.77 -4.76 -8.36
CA PHE A 99 10.85 -3.68 -7.98
C PHE A 99 11.26 -3.12 -6.62
N LEU A 100 11.28 -1.80 -6.50
CA LEU A 100 11.54 -1.15 -5.22
C LEU A 100 10.28 -1.19 -4.36
N LEU A 101 10.33 -1.99 -3.30
CA LEU A 101 9.26 -2.11 -2.32
C LEU A 101 9.73 -1.59 -0.96
N ARG A 102 8.90 -0.73 -0.35
CA ARG A 102 9.04 -0.33 1.05
C ARG A 102 8.05 -1.13 1.88
N THR A 103 8.50 -1.80 2.95
CA THR A 103 7.57 -2.43 3.90
C THR A 103 6.76 -1.33 4.58
N LEU A 104 5.44 -1.42 4.52
CA LEU A 104 4.56 -0.40 5.10
C LEU A 104 4.14 -0.79 6.51
N ASP A 105 3.44 -1.92 6.65
CA ASP A 105 2.84 -2.31 7.92
C ASP A 105 2.40 -3.79 7.90
N MET A 106 1.98 -4.27 9.06
CA MET A 106 1.26 -5.51 9.27
C MET A 106 -0.19 -5.17 9.63
N VAL A 107 -1.15 -5.45 8.73
CA VAL A 107 -2.54 -5.03 8.89
C VAL A 107 -3.50 -6.21 8.94
N ILE A 108 -4.55 -6.11 9.75
CA ILE A 108 -5.70 -7.00 9.67
C ILE A 108 -6.77 -6.29 8.85
N VAL A 109 -7.11 -6.84 7.68
CA VAL A 109 -8.17 -6.28 6.85
C VAL A 109 -9.53 -6.86 7.23
N LYS A 110 -10.59 -6.04 7.13
CA LYS A 110 -11.96 -6.47 7.45
C LYS A 110 -12.33 -7.78 6.73
N GLY A 111 -12.76 -8.78 7.49
CA GLY A 111 -13.14 -10.09 6.97
C GLY A 111 -12.01 -11.13 6.96
N ARG A 112 -10.81 -10.80 7.45
CA ARG A 112 -9.75 -11.76 7.75
C ARG A 112 -9.33 -11.66 9.22
N SER A 113 -9.02 -12.80 9.84
CA SER A 113 -8.42 -12.88 11.17
C SER A 113 -6.88 -12.83 11.12
N GLU A 114 -6.30 -13.29 10.01
CA GLU A 114 -4.85 -13.32 9.83
C GLU A 114 -4.31 -11.95 9.38
N PRO A 115 -3.26 -11.45 10.03
CA PRO A 115 -2.58 -10.24 9.60
C PRO A 115 -1.87 -10.47 8.26
N VAL A 116 -1.92 -9.46 7.40
CA VAL A 116 -1.25 -9.45 6.10
C VAL A 116 -0.22 -8.34 6.09
N ARG A 117 1.02 -8.68 5.73
CA ARG A 117 2.06 -7.69 5.50
C ARG A 117 1.82 -7.00 4.16
N ILE A 118 1.89 -5.68 4.17
CA ILE A 118 1.68 -4.85 2.99
C ILE A 118 2.94 -4.04 2.69
N TYR A 119 3.12 -3.72 1.41
CA TYR A 119 4.27 -3.00 0.90
C TYR A 119 3.80 -1.88 0.00
N GLU A 120 4.53 -0.78 -0.02
CA GLU A 120 4.37 0.26 -1.02
C GLU A 120 5.27 -0.06 -2.20
N LEU A 121 4.73 0.05 -3.41
CA LEU A 121 5.51 0.01 -4.63
C LEU A 121 5.95 1.42 -5.02
N LEU A 122 7.26 1.61 -5.13
CA LEU A 122 7.89 2.89 -5.43
C LEU A 122 8.61 2.85 -6.78
N GLU A 123 8.73 4.02 -7.41
CA GLU A 123 9.67 4.20 -8.51
C GLU A 123 11.11 4.03 -8.00
N ASP A 124 11.92 3.26 -8.72
CA ASP A 124 13.27 2.90 -8.28
C ASP A 124 14.30 4.01 -8.54
N THR A 125 14.28 5.03 -7.67
CA THR A 125 15.23 6.15 -7.68
C THR A 125 16.18 6.09 -6.49
N PRO A 126 17.40 6.68 -6.56
CA PRO A 126 18.31 6.74 -5.42
C PRO A 126 17.66 7.32 -4.16
N ARG A 127 16.81 8.34 -4.33
CA ARG A 127 16.05 8.96 -3.25
C ARG A 127 15.07 7.98 -2.60
N ASN A 128 14.30 7.24 -3.41
CA ASN A 128 13.31 6.30 -2.88
C ASN A 128 13.97 5.08 -2.25
N ARG A 129 15.13 4.62 -2.77
CA ARG A 129 15.92 3.57 -2.13
C ARG A 129 16.39 3.98 -0.74
N ALA A 130 16.97 5.17 -0.61
CA ALA A 130 17.38 5.71 0.68
C ALA A 130 16.19 5.88 1.65
N LEU A 131 15.06 6.41 1.17
CA LEU A 131 13.82 6.52 1.94
C LEU A 131 13.35 5.14 2.43
N ALA A 132 13.30 4.13 1.56
CA ALA A 132 12.85 2.78 1.93
C ALA A 132 13.77 2.15 3.00
N GLU A 133 15.08 2.28 2.84
CA GLU A 133 16.07 1.76 3.81
C GLU A 133 15.98 2.45 5.19
N GLU A 134 15.83 3.79 5.21
CA GLU A 134 15.67 4.54 6.46
C GLU A 134 14.31 4.28 7.12
N PHE A 135 13.25 4.15 6.31
CA PHE A 135 11.91 3.82 6.80
C PHE A 135 11.85 2.43 7.45
N GLU A 136 12.54 1.43 6.90
CA GLU A 136 12.58 0.09 7.49
C GLU A 136 13.17 0.10 8.92
N LYS A 137 14.14 0.98 9.18
CA LYS A 137 14.69 1.18 10.53
C LYS A 137 13.65 1.79 11.48
N ALA A 138 12.94 2.82 11.03
CA ALA A 138 11.88 3.46 11.81
C ALA A 138 10.72 2.49 12.10
N LEU A 139 10.32 1.70 11.09
CA LEU A 139 9.29 0.68 11.23
C LEU A 139 9.72 -0.44 12.20
N SER A 140 10.99 -0.83 12.19
CA SER A 140 11.51 -1.84 13.13
C SER A 140 11.41 -1.37 14.59
N GLU A 141 11.73 -0.10 14.86
CA GLU A 141 11.57 0.50 16.20
C GLU A 141 10.09 0.54 16.62
N TYR A 142 9.21 0.93 15.70
CA TYR A 142 7.76 0.96 15.92
C TYR A 142 7.20 -0.44 16.22
N MET A 143 7.56 -1.43 15.40
CA MET A 143 7.13 -2.82 15.60
C MET A 143 7.61 -3.39 16.93
N ALA A 144 8.79 -2.97 17.41
CA ALA A 144 9.32 -3.36 18.70
C ALA A 144 8.73 -2.58 19.89
N GLY A 145 7.78 -1.67 19.67
CA GLY A 145 7.13 -0.87 20.71
C GLY A 145 7.99 0.28 21.24
N ARG A 146 9.13 0.57 20.60
CA ARG A 146 10.01 1.70 20.95
C ARG A 146 9.51 2.98 20.28
N PHE A 147 8.31 3.42 20.66
CA PHE A 147 7.58 4.48 19.96
C PHE A 147 8.28 5.84 19.98
N GLU A 148 9.02 6.18 21.05
CA GLU A 148 9.79 7.43 21.11
C GLU A 148 10.95 7.44 20.10
N SER A 149 11.70 6.34 20.01
CA SER A 149 12.75 6.12 19.01
C SER A 149 12.19 6.16 17.58
N ALA A 150 11.08 5.45 17.36
CA ALA A 150 10.39 5.43 16.08
C ALA A 150 9.89 6.83 15.68
N LEU A 151 9.33 7.59 16.62
CA LEU A 151 8.83 8.95 16.39
C LEU A 151 9.92 9.85 15.83
N ILE A 152 11.10 9.87 16.46
CA ILE A 152 12.24 10.69 16.01
C ILE A 152 12.64 10.32 14.57
N LEU A 153 12.70 9.02 14.27
CA LEU A 153 13.07 8.54 12.93
C LEU A 153 12.01 8.92 11.89
N PHE A 154 10.72 8.74 12.18
CA PHE A 154 9.65 9.10 11.25
C PHE A 154 9.53 10.62 11.05
N GLU A 155 9.77 11.44 12.08
CA GLU A 155 9.81 12.90 11.94
C GLU A 155 10.96 13.33 11.03
N ALA A 156 12.15 12.73 11.21
CA ALA A 156 13.30 12.99 10.34
C ALA A 156 13.02 12.61 8.88
N LEU A 157 12.38 11.47 8.65
CA LEU A 157 11.96 11.02 7.30
C LEU A 157 10.93 11.97 6.68
N SER A 158 9.91 12.35 7.44
CA SER A 158 8.86 13.28 7.00
C SER A 158 9.46 14.63 6.61
N LEU A 159 10.42 15.16 7.40
CA LEU A 159 11.07 16.44 7.09
C LEU A 159 12.03 16.34 5.90
N ARG A 160 12.88 15.30 5.86
CA ARG A 160 13.91 15.14 4.81
C ARG A 160 13.31 14.82 3.44
N TYR A 161 12.31 13.95 3.41
CA TYR A 161 11.73 13.45 2.17
C TYR A 161 10.32 13.99 1.89
N GLY A 162 9.73 14.82 2.75
CA GLY A 162 8.32 15.20 2.58
C GLY A 162 7.40 13.97 2.53
N ASP A 163 7.79 12.88 3.17
CA ASP A 163 7.09 11.59 3.09
C ASP A 163 5.85 11.61 3.99
N GLU A 164 4.67 11.70 3.38
CA GLU A 164 3.40 11.73 4.09
C GLU A 164 3.12 10.44 4.85
N THR A 165 3.61 9.29 4.35
CA THR A 165 3.49 8.00 5.02
C THR A 165 4.20 8.01 6.37
N SER A 166 5.43 8.52 6.45
CA SER A 166 6.11 8.73 7.73
C SER A 166 5.28 9.61 8.67
N GLY A 167 4.63 10.66 8.14
CA GLY A 167 3.70 11.49 8.91
C GLY A 167 2.50 10.74 9.51
N VAL A 168 2.03 9.67 8.88
CA VAL A 168 1.02 8.76 9.46
C VAL A 168 1.57 8.07 10.69
N PHE A 169 2.80 7.55 10.62
CA PHE A 169 3.44 6.87 11.73
C PHE A 169 3.86 7.81 12.85
N VAL A 170 4.22 9.06 12.57
CA VAL A 170 4.43 10.10 13.59
C VAL A 170 3.19 10.26 14.46
N LYS A 171 2.00 10.37 13.84
CA LYS A 171 0.73 10.48 14.58
C LYS A 171 0.47 9.24 15.43
N ARG A 172 0.65 8.05 14.84
CA ARG A 172 0.47 6.78 15.55
C ARG A 172 1.43 6.62 16.73
N CYS A 173 2.71 6.97 16.58
CA CYS A 173 3.67 6.89 17.68
C CYS A 173 3.24 7.76 18.85
N ARG A 174 2.80 9.00 18.59
CA ARG A 174 2.28 9.89 19.64
C ARG A 174 1.05 9.30 20.33
N GLU A 175 0.09 8.79 19.56
CA GLU A 175 -1.10 8.12 20.10
C GLU A 175 -0.74 6.92 20.99
N MET A 176 0.24 6.10 20.58
CA MET A 176 0.71 4.94 21.35
C MET A 176 1.52 5.32 22.58
N MET A 177 2.19 6.47 22.59
CA MET A 177 2.86 6.99 23.79
C MET A 177 1.86 7.54 24.80
N GLU A 178 0.79 8.19 24.34
CA GLU A 178 -0.30 8.66 25.20
C GLU A 178 -1.15 7.50 25.74
N ASN A 179 -1.38 6.47 24.93
CA ASN A 179 -2.21 5.31 25.25
C ASN A 179 -1.48 4.00 24.92
N PRO A 180 -0.48 3.60 25.73
CA PRO A 180 0.35 2.44 25.43
C PRO A 180 -0.48 1.14 25.39
N PRO A 181 -0.37 0.37 24.31
CA PRO A 181 -1.03 -0.93 24.20
C PRO A 181 -0.48 -1.93 25.22
N SER A 182 -1.37 -2.64 25.90
CA SER A 182 -0.99 -3.66 26.91
C SER A 182 -0.42 -4.95 26.31
N ASP A 183 -0.70 -5.25 25.04
CA ASP A 183 -0.23 -6.45 24.31
C ASP A 183 0.19 -6.08 22.89
N TRP A 184 1.25 -5.27 22.76
CA TRP A 184 1.76 -4.84 21.45
C TRP A 184 2.43 -5.99 20.71
N LYS A 185 1.85 -6.37 19.56
CA LYS A 185 2.39 -7.41 18.67
C LYS A 185 2.94 -6.86 17.36
N GLY A 186 3.22 -5.55 17.30
CA GLY A 186 3.65 -4.89 16.06
C GLY A 186 2.54 -4.78 15.01
N ILE A 187 1.27 -4.97 15.39
CA ILE A 187 0.11 -4.93 14.50
C ILE A 187 -0.74 -3.72 14.88
N TYR A 188 -0.94 -2.83 13.91
CA TYR A 188 -1.85 -1.71 14.08
C TYR A 188 -3.27 -2.15 13.73
N THR A 189 -4.15 -2.15 14.73
CA THR A 189 -5.59 -2.29 14.53
C THR A 189 -6.22 -0.90 14.56
N ALA A 190 -6.66 -0.40 13.39
CA ALA A 190 -7.42 0.84 13.34
C ALA A 190 -8.69 0.69 14.19
N ARG A 191 -8.89 1.57 15.18
CA ARG A 191 -10.17 1.68 15.88
C ARG A 191 -11.16 2.23 14.85
N GLU A 192 -12.20 1.47 14.50
CA GLU A 192 -13.29 1.97 13.64
C GLU A 192 -13.83 3.27 14.27
N LYS A 193 -13.98 4.32 13.44
CA LYS A 193 -14.85 5.44 13.77
C LYS A 193 -16.27 5.09 13.33
#